data_AF-A0A160T601-F1
#
_entry.id   AF-A0A160T601-F1
#
_cell.length_a   1.000
_cell.length_b   1.000
_cell.length_c   1.000
_cell.angle_alpha   90.00
_cell.angle_beta   90.00
_cell.angle_gamma   90.00
#
_symmetry.space_group_name_H-M   'P 1'
#
loop_
_entity.id
_entity.type
_entity.pdbx_description
1 polymer ?
#
loop_
_entity_poly.entity_id
_entity_poly.type
_entity_poly.pdbx_seq_one_letter_code
_entity_poly.pdbx_strand_id
1 'polypeptide(L)'
;MMNAYRAVLKGNRLEWMEEPPPEMANGGVQVVVLMLENPVGSYPSRGEAMAAALAGLAETGGPTSFGDPLVWQREIREDRPLYGRDL
;
A
#
# COMPACT_ATOMS: atom_id res chain seq x y z
N MET A 1 -8.99 31.64 -24.13
CA MET A 1 -8.53 31.49 -22.73
C MET A 1 -8.28 30.01 -22.47
N MET A 2 -7.27 29.67 -21.68
CA MET A 2 -6.90 28.27 -21.38
C MET A 2 -7.37 27.95 -19.96
N ASN A 3 -8.38 27.08 -19.83
CA ASN A 3 -8.82 26.58 -18.53
C ASN A 3 -8.18 25.20 -18.32
N ALA A 4 -7.48 25.04 -17.21
CA ALA A 4 -6.87 23.76 -16.83
C ALA A 4 -7.76 23.04 -15.83
N TYR A 5 -8.13 21.80 -16.14
CA TYR A 5 -8.92 20.93 -15.28
C TYR A 5 -8.10 19.73 -14.86
N ARG A 6 -8.23 19.32 -13.59
CA ARG A 6 -7.51 18.17 -13.06
C ARG A 6 -8.31 16.89 -13.27
N ALA A 7 -7.66 15.92 -13.91
CA ALA A 7 -8.22 14.61 -14.14
C ALA A 7 -7.16 13.52 -13.98
N VAL A 8 -7.61 12.30 -13.70
CA VAL A 8 -6.79 11.09 -13.76
C VAL A 8 -7.16 10.36 -15.04
N LEU A 9 -6.16 10.02 -15.86
CA LEU A 9 -6.35 9.14 -17.01
C LEU A 9 -6.34 7.68 -16.53
N LYS A 10 -7.52 7.04 -16.48
CA LYS A 10 -7.66 5.62 -16.17
C LYS A 10 -7.95 4.83 -17.44
N GLY A 11 -6.98 4.04 -17.89
CA GLY A 11 -7.06 3.36 -19.18
C GLY A 11 -7.16 4.37 -20.33
N ASN A 12 -8.33 4.44 -20.96
CA ASN A 12 -8.62 5.39 -22.05
C ASN A 12 -9.66 6.47 -21.69
N ARG A 13 -9.95 6.67 -20.40
CA ARG A 13 -10.95 7.65 -19.94
C ARG A 13 -10.33 8.63 -18.95
N LEU A 14 -10.67 9.91 -19.10
CA LEU A 14 -10.36 10.95 -18.13
C LEU A 14 -11.45 10.94 -17.05
N GLU A 15 -11.04 10.82 -15.79
CA GLU A 15 -11.89 10.96 -14.61
C GLU A 15 -11.54 12.26 -13.90
N TRP A 16 -12.50 13.18 -13.79
CA TRP A 16 -12.27 14.48 -13.14
C TRP A 16 -12.03 14.32 -11.65
N MET A 17 -11.05 15.05 -11.12
CA MET A 17 -10.79 15.11 -9.67
C MET A 17 -11.70 16.11 -8.96
N GLU A 18 -12.24 17.06 -9.72
CA GLU A 18 -13.09 18.16 -9.26
C GLU A 18 -14.33 18.27 -10.16
N GLU A 19 -15.06 19.38 -10.08
CA GLU A 19 -16.23 19.64 -10.93
C GLU A 19 -15.83 19.56 -12.42
N PRO A 20 -16.58 18.80 -13.24
CA PRO A 20 -16.32 18.72 -14.68
C PRO A 20 -16.52 20.07 -15.36
N PRO A 21 -15.85 20.32 -16.51
CA PRO A 21 -16.12 21.51 -17.31
C PRO A 21 -17.60 21.59 -17.69
N PRO A 22 -18.27 22.74 -17.48
CA PRO A 22 -19.70 22.88 -17.75
C PRO A 22 -20.04 22.68 -19.23
N GLU A 23 -19.07 22.92 -20.14
CA GLU A 23 -19.24 22.74 -21.58
C GLU A 23 -19.44 21.27 -22.00
N MET A 24 -19.15 20.31 -21.11
CA MET A 24 -19.33 18.89 -21.41
C MET A 24 -20.80 18.44 -21.49
N ALA A 25 -21.75 19.24 -21.00
CA ALA A 25 -23.18 18.88 -20.98
C ALA A 25 -23.79 18.65 -22.39
N ASN A 26 -23.15 19.15 -23.45
CA ASN A 26 -23.73 19.23 -24.80
C ASN A 26 -23.06 18.36 -25.88
N GLY A 27 -22.29 17.32 -25.53
CA GLY A 27 -21.81 16.34 -26.53
C GLY A 27 -20.30 16.16 -26.65
N GLY A 28 -19.55 16.50 -25.60
CA GLY A 28 -18.10 16.30 -25.55
C GLY A 28 -17.29 17.47 -26.12
N VAL A 29 -16.07 17.63 -25.62
CA VAL A 29 -15.18 18.74 -25.97
C VAL A 29 -13.81 18.16 -26.34
N GLN A 30 -13.17 18.69 -27.39
CA GLN A 30 -11.80 18.33 -27.74
C GLN A 30 -10.84 18.91 -26.69
N VAL A 31 -9.96 18.07 -26.15
CA VAL A 31 -8.98 18.46 -25.14
C VAL A 31 -7.57 18.03 -25.54
N VAL A 32 -6.57 18.80 -25.10
CA VAL A 32 -5.15 18.41 -25.15
C VAL A 32 -4.77 17.90 -23.77
N VAL A 33 -4.28 16.66 -23.69
CA VAL A 33 -3.88 16.04 -22.43
C VAL A 33 -2.38 16.24 -22.23
N LEU A 34 -2.01 16.93 -21.16
CA LEU A 34 -0.63 17.06 -20.70
C LEU A 34 -0.43 16.10 -19.52
N MET A 35 0.49 15.15 -19.67
CA MET A 35 0.81 14.20 -18.62
C MET A 35 1.71 14.88 -17.59
N LEU A 36 1.29 14.89 -16.32
CA LEU A 36 2.14 15.36 -15.23
C LEU A 36 3.21 14.32 -14.93
N GLU A 37 4.45 14.75 -14.75
CA GLU A 37 5.62 13.89 -14.45
C GLU A 37 5.47 13.11 -13.14
N ASN A 38 4.62 13.61 -12.23
CA ASN A 38 4.29 12.96 -10.97
C ASN A 38 2.95 12.24 -11.11
N PRO A 39 2.94 10.93 -11.41
CA PRO A 39 1.70 10.17 -11.41
C PRO A 39 1.04 10.27 -10.04
N VAL A 40 -0.26 10.58 -10.03
CA VAL A 40 -1.07 10.58 -8.82
C VAL A 40 -1.10 9.13 -8.31
N GLY A 41 -0.27 8.84 -7.31
CA GLY A 41 -0.13 7.49 -6.77
C GLY A 41 0.97 6.66 -7.42
N SER A 42 2.21 7.15 -7.44
CA SER A 42 3.36 6.25 -7.25
C SER A 42 3.26 5.67 -5.83
N TYR A 43 2.27 4.81 -5.60
CA TYR A 43 2.31 3.92 -4.45
C TYR A 43 3.61 3.11 -4.61
N PRO A 44 4.36 2.91 -3.51
CA PRO A 44 5.48 2.00 -3.56
C PRO A 44 4.98 0.73 -4.22
N SER A 45 5.77 0.19 -5.14
CA SER A 45 5.41 -1.12 -5.71
C SER A 45 5.11 -2.06 -4.53
N ARG A 46 4.21 -3.03 -4.68
CA ARG A 46 3.90 -3.97 -3.58
C ARG A 46 5.18 -4.57 -2.98
N GLY A 47 6.23 -4.72 -3.80
CA GLY A 47 7.57 -5.11 -3.36
C GLY A 47 8.27 -4.08 -2.47
N GLU A 48 8.26 -2.80 -2.82
CA GLU A 48 8.83 -1.72 -1.99
C GLU A 48 8.08 -1.57 -0.65
N ALA A 49 6.75 -1.62 -0.66
CA ALA A 49 5.95 -1.58 0.56
C ALA A 49 6.25 -2.79 1.47
N MET A 50 6.38 -3.98 0.87
CA MET A 50 6.77 -5.20 1.58
C MET A 50 8.18 -5.10 2.15
N ALA A 51 9.14 -4.61 1.36
CA ALA A 51 10.54 -4.46 1.80
C ALA A 51 10.64 -3.49 2.99
N ALA A 52 9.93 -2.36 2.94
CA ALA A 52 9.88 -1.41 4.04
C ALA A 52 9.27 -2.02 5.31
N ALA A 53 8.17 -2.77 5.18
CA ALA A 53 7.55 -3.47 6.31
C ALA A 53 8.50 -4.52 6.93
N LEU A 54 9.19 -5.30 6.11
CA LEU A 54 10.16 -6.30 6.57
C LEU A 54 11.38 -5.65 7.25
N ALA A 55 11.86 -4.52 6.74
CA ALA A 55 12.95 -3.77 7.37
C ALA A 55 12.56 -3.29 8.77
N GLY A 56 11.36 -2.72 8.94
CA GLY A 56 10.86 -2.31 10.26
C GLY A 56 10.74 -3.47 11.25
N LEU A 57 10.29 -4.65 10.80
CA LEU A 57 10.22 -5.85 11.65
C LEU A 57 11.60 -6.39 12.06
N ALA A 58 12.62 -6.20 11.22
CA ALA A 58 13.99 -6.58 11.57
C ALA A 58 14.58 -5.64 12.63
N GLU A 59 14.28 -4.35 12.56
CA GLU A 59 14.72 -3.34 13.54
C GLU A 59 14.17 -3.58 14.95
N THR A 60 12.99 -4.20 15.07
CA THR A 60 12.41 -4.56 16.38
C THR A 60 13.07 -5.77 17.05
N GLY A 61 14.19 -6.27 16.50
CA GLY A 61 14.96 -7.38 17.07
C GLY A 61 14.56 -8.77 16.57
N GLY A 62 13.53 -8.86 15.72
CA GLY A 62 13.17 -10.06 14.97
C GLY A 62 13.09 -11.36 15.81
N PRO A 63 13.39 -12.53 15.22
CA PRO A 63 13.40 -13.80 15.93
C PRO A 63 14.44 -13.94 17.05
N THR A 64 15.42 -13.03 17.09
CA THR A 64 16.42 -12.96 18.16
C THR A 64 15.93 -12.20 19.39
N SER A 65 14.78 -11.51 19.32
CA SER A 65 14.21 -10.75 20.44
C SER A 65 13.52 -11.63 21.47
N PHE A 66 13.05 -12.80 21.07
CA PHE A 66 12.60 -13.86 21.97
C PHE A 66 13.73 -14.90 22.08
N GLY A 67 13.92 -15.47 23.27
CA GLY A 67 15.04 -16.37 23.58
C GLY A 67 14.99 -17.69 22.79
N ASP A 68 14.87 -18.83 23.48
CA ASP A 68 14.65 -20.10 22.77
C ASP A 68 13.27 -20.09 22.10
N PRO A 69 13.16 -20.23 20.76
CA PRO A 69 11.89 -20.29 20.06
C PRO A 69 10.94 -21.37 20.58
N LEU A 70 11.48 -22.51 21.04
CA LEU A 70 10.68 -23.60 21.58
C LEU A 70 10.07 -23.23 22.94
N VAL A 71 10.82 -22.50 23.76
CA VAL A 71 10.32 -22.00 25.06
C VAL A 71 9.26 -20.93 24.83
N TRP A 72 9.56 -19.95 23.98
CA TRP A 72 8.60 -18.89 23.62
C TRP A 72 7.30 -19.46 23.04
N GLN A 73 7.38 -20.46 22.16
CA GLN A 73 6.20 -21.09 21.58
C GLN A 73 5.36 -21.82 22.64
N ARG A 74 5.99 -22.53 23.59
CA ARG A 74 5.29 -23.21 24.69
C ARG A 74 4.58 -22.19 25.60
N GLU A 75 5.24 -21.08 25.92
CA GLU A 75 4.67 -19.99 26.72
C GLU A 75 3.47 -19.35 26.04
N ILE A 76 3.59 -18.97 24.76
CA ILE A 76 2.50 -18.33 24.00
C ILE A 76 1.30 -19.26 23.82
N ARG A 77 1.53 -20.56 23.71
CA ARG A 77 0.45 -21.57 23.55
C ARG A 77 -0.13 -22.04 24.87
N GLU A 78 0.43 -21.60 26.00
CA GLU A 78 0.12 -22.13 27.33
C GLU A 78 0.21 -23.68 27.36
N ASP A 79 1.20 -24.23 26.64
CA ASP A 79 1.36 -25.68 26.53
C ASP A 79 1.57 -26.27 27.93
N ARG A 80 0.62 -27.08 28.40
CA ARG A 80 0.76 -27.77 29.68
C ARG A 80 1.90 -28.80 29.58
N PRO A 81 2.77 -28.88 30.60
CA PRO A 81 3.75 -29.96 30.64
C PRO A 81 3.01 -31.32 30.64
N LEU A 82 3.40 -32.17 29.70
CA LEU A 82 2.88 -33.53 29.62
C LEU A 82 3.57 -34.36 30.69
N TYR A 83 2.79 -34.91 31.63
CA TYR A 83 3.30 -35.78 32.68
C TYR A 83 4.13 -36.92 32.09
N GLY A 84 5.40 -37.02 32.49
CA GLY A 84 6.32 -38.10 32.13
C GLY A 84 7.26 -37.84 30.95
N ARG A 85 7.33 -36.62 30.41
CA ARG A 85 8.17 -36.30 29.24
C ARG A 85 9.42 -35.45 29.53
N ASP A 86 9.47 -34.79 30.69
CA ASP A 86 10.58 -33.93 31.12
C ASP A 86 11.37 -34.51 32.32
N LEU A 87 11.53 -35.85 32.39
CA LEU A 87 12.46 -36.51 33.31
C LEU A 87 13.80 -36.78 32.63
#